data_AF-A0A955R6J2-F1
#
_entry.id   AF-A0A955R6J2-F1
#
_cell.length_a   1.000
_cell.length_b   1.000
_cell.length_c   1.000
_cell.angle_alpha   90.00
_cell.angle_beta   90.00
_cell.angle_gamma   90.00
#
_symmetry.space_group_name_H-M   'P 1'
#
loop_
_entity.id
_entity.type
_entity.pdbx_description
1 polymer ?
#
loop_
_entity_poly.entity_id
_entity_poly.type
_entity_poly.pdbx_seq_one_letter_code
_entity_poly.pdbx_strand_id
1 'polypeptide(L)'
;MAKQQATPVQDVERPEKTEDTPKPDQVVSNTDVAGALPPTPPRLPSLLTDAAVKMPALGDTSWAGMFPTLGGPQDAWKPWAGSVFGDPTKLPKMPEVYTEPKEPTTRTKFIGDFKEYLGVRAMEIQALPPEEQAARLESLLRQVGDVSSRLNNGKFTDLWAMGTGPDKDNPTGAPKDGYVPPELISAIRPLIKQLEVPQAIPRRQLGETDPNAKVEGSLYSNVDWNSRLGVPQYRTQSDNLASPEATCNVTSFSMALERLGYGRESVTSAIERDLKAKYVKENKIDVEAAGGMDKIALPKEYYESAVATYLKANTKGKAYQQLRGGNTSAKEREAIAKDFSDNAQMEDQLAFLLHLNKIPNTEVAGRANDILAKIEPDADKRPTAERTFISNTNYDDVKTDMNDALTEGGAVMMSLRHKGTRSNATHIVSVQDASREDGLTIDDPYGWINPDYRKNKGGDAFATKGTTRDRKNQANLKDKEDWKVARAQNPDANERKGESYTMSDDQAGSKNFGNYALIFRRAAPKVPEEAAP
;
A
#
# COMPACT_ATOMS: atom_id res chain seq x y z
N MET A 1 63.95 6.50 15.76
CA MET A 1 63.99 5.04 16.00
C MET A 1 62.56 4.54 15.91
N ALA A 2 62.11 3.58 15.12
CA ALA A 2 62.74 2.68 14.16
C ALA A 2 61.70 2.38 13.05
N LYS A 3 62.18 2.21 11.82
CA LYS A 3 61.43 1.61 10.70
C LYS A 3 61.29 0.11 10.95
N GLN A 4 60.16 -0.48 10.58
CA GLN A 4 60.12 -1.86 10.10
C GLN A 4 59.14 -1.98 8.92
N GLN A 5 59.72 -2.46 7.81
CA GLN A 5 59.09 -2.87 6.56
C GLN A 5 58.90 -4.39 6.55
N ALA A 6 58.17 -4.84 5.52
CA ALA A 6 58.06 -6.18 4.92
C ALA A 6 56.92 -7.05 5.49
N THR A 7 56.14 -7.80 4.70
CA THR A 7 56.40 -8.45 3.39
C THR A 7 55.05 -8.77 2.69
N PRO A 8 54.97 -8.86 1.35
CA PRO A 8 53.74 -9.19 0.62
C PRO A 8 53.48 -10.71 0.55
N VAL A 9 52.20 -11.11 0.57
CA VAL A 9 51.78 -12.50 0.37
C VAL A 9 51.52 -12.74 -1.12
N GLN A 10 52.15 -13.81 -1.62
CA GLN A 10 52.18 -14.26 -3.00
C GLN A 10 50.86 -14.87 -3.48
N ASP A 11 50.59 -14.65 -4.76
CA ASP A 11 49.64 -15.38 -5.59
C ASP A 11 49.91 -16.89 -5.57
N VAL A 12 48.84 -17.67 -5.44
CA VAL A 12 48.82 -19.10 -5.74
C VAL A 12 47.73 -19.33 -6.77
N GLU A 13 48.15 -19.45 -8.02
CA GLU A 13 47.38 -20.04 -9.12
C GLU A 13 47.03 -21.50 -8.81
N ARG A 14 45.78 -21.88 -9.09
CA ARG A 14 45.38 -23.27 -9.37
C ARG A 14 44.08 -23.30 -10.17
N PRO A 15 43.82 -24.36 -10.95
CA PRO A 15 43.70 -24.24 -12.39
C PRO A 15 42.27 -24.42 -12.89
N GLU A 16 42.08 -23.95 -14.12
CA GLU A 16 40.94 -24.21 -15.00
C GLU A 16 40.57 -25.71 -15.03
N LYS A 17 39.27 -25.98 -14.90
CA LYS A 17 38.67 -27.22 -15.37
C LYS A 17 37.74 -26.89 -16.54
N THR A 18 38.08 -27.54 -17.64
CA THR A 18 37.49 -27.50 -18.96
C THR A 18 36.08 -28.07 -19.02
N GLU A 19 35.36 -27.48 -19.97
CA GLU A 19 34.17 -27.87 -20.74
C GLU A 19 33.73 -29.34 -20.71
N ASP A 20 32.42 -29.54 -20.62
CA ASP A 20 31.72 -30.68 -21.22
C ASP A 20 30.52 -30.16 -22.03
N THR A 21 30.66 -30.21 -23.35
CA THR A 21 29.63 -29.97 -24.37
C THR A 21 28.65 -31.15 -24.48
N PRO A 22 27.40 -30.92 -24.91
CA PRO A 22 26.36 -31.95 -24.97
C PRO A 22 26.42 -32.79 -26.26
N LYS A 23 25.96 -34.05 -26.20
CA LYS A 23 25.70 -34.87 -27.38
C LYS A 23 24.21 -34.83 -27.79
N PRO A 24 23.92 -34.85 -29.11
CA PRO A 24 22.58 -34.75 -29.67
C PRO A 24 21.96 -36.13 -30.02
N ASP A 25 20.76 -36.05 -30.61
CA ASP A 25 19.97 -37.06 -31.32
C ASP A 25 18.83 -37.69 -30.52
N GLN A 26 17.59 -37.33 -30.87
CA GLN A 26 16.80 -38.20 -31.74
C GLN A 26 15.71 -37.43 -32.49
N VAL A 27 15.82 -37.53 -33.81
CA VAL A 27 14.81 -37.28 -34.83
C VAL A 27 13.88 -38.50 -34.89
N VAL A 28 12.56 -38.32 -34.84
CA VAL A 28 11.62 -39.18 -35.57
C VAL A 28 10.50 -38.32 -36.19
N SER A 29 10.20 -38.70 -37.41
CA SER A 29 9.44 -38.11 -38.50
C SER A 29 7.92 -38.00 -38.35
N ASN A 30 7.39 -37.01 -39.08
CA ASN A 30 6.07 -36.88 -39.72
C ASN A 30 5.27 -38.17 -39.99
N THR A 31 3.94 -38.09 -39.85
CA THR A 31 3.02 -38.36 -40.97
C THR A 31 1.61 -37.83 -40.71
N ASP A 32 1.00 -37.37 -41.81
CA ASP A 32 -0.28 -36.70 -41.99
C ASP A 32 -1.54 -37.54 -41.67
N VAL A 33 -2.69 -36.84 -41.59
CA VAL A 33 -3.91 -37.03 -42.44
C VAL A 33 -5.23 -36.86 -41.66
N ALA A 34 -6.09 -36.03 -42.25
CA ALA A 34 -7.57 -35.97 -42.20
C ALA A 34 -8.30 -35.37 -40.99
N GLY A 35 -8.80 -34.15 -41.20
CA GLY A 35 -10.23 -33.91 -41.44
C GLY A 35 -11.24 -34.41 -40.40
N ALA A 36 -11.71 -33.51 -39.53
CA ALA A 36 -13.04 -33.59 -38.95
C ALA A 36 -13.58 -32.18 -38.65
N LEU A 37 -14.83 -31.97 -39.08
CA LEU A 37 -15.64 -30.76 -38.99
C LEU A 37 -15.88 -30.31 -37.53
N PRO A 38 -16.15 -29.01 -37.29
CA PRO A 38 -16.46 -28.52 -35.95
C PRO A 38 -17.87 -28.99 -35.50
N PRO A 39 -18.06 -29.35 -34.22
CA PRO A 39 -19.39 -29.65 -33.71
C PRO A 39 -20.22 -28.36 -33.56
N THR A 40 -21.38 -28.37 -34.20
CA THR A 40 -22.50 -27.43 -34.03
C THR A 40 -22.84 -27.20 -32.56
N PRO A 41 -23.07 -25.96 -32.10
CA PRO A 41 -23.56 -25.71 -30.75
C PRO A 41 -25.03 -26.15 -30.61
N PRO A 42 -25.45 -26.71 -29.46
CA PRO A 42 -26.85 -26.97 -29.20
C PRO A 42 -27.64 -25.65 -29.07
N ARG A 43 -28.77 -25.59 -29.78
CA ARG A 43 -29.77 -24.53 -29.70
C ARG A 43 -30.33 -24.43 -28.27
N LEU A 44 -30.18 -23.27 -27.64
CA LEU A 44 -31.00 -22.88 -26.49
C LEU A 44 -32.39 -22.44 -26.98
N PRO A 45 -33.48 -22.88 -26.34
CA PRO A 45 -34.80 -22.32 -26.59
C PRO A 45 -34.89 -20.90 -26.00
N SER A 46 -35.37 -19.98 -26.84
CA SER A 46 -35.79 -18.64 -26.46
C SER A 46 -36.99 -18.68 -25.51
N LEU A 47 -36.82 -18.18 -24.29
CA LEU A 47 -37.93 -17.70 -23.46
C LEU A 47 -37.51 -16.38 -22.81
N LEU A 48 -37.79 -15.28 -23.52
CA LEU A 48 -38.14 -14.00 -22.92
C LEU A 48 -39.55 -14.18 -22.34
N THR A 49 -39.75 -13.86 -21.06
CA THR A 49 -40.65 -12.79 -20.57
C THR A 49 -40.88 -12.93 -19.06
N ASP A 50 -40.73 -11.80 -18.36
CA ASP A 50 -41.43 -11.40 -17.13
C ASP A 50 -41.48 -12.38 -15.95
N ALA A 51 -40.55 -12.20 -15.02
CA ALA A 51 -40.76 -12.53 -13.62
C ALA A 51 -40.35 -11.35 -12.75
N ALA A 52 -41.31 -10.47 -12.47
CA ALA A 52 -41.28 -9.61 -11.29
C ALA A 52 -41.22 -10.53 -10.06
N VAL A 53 -40.03 -10.69 -9.47
CA VAL A 53 -39.87 -11.37 -8.19
C VAL A 53 -40.45 -10.47 -7.11
N LYS A 54 -41.71 -10.72 -6.74
CA LYS A 54 -42.27 -10.27 -5.47
C LYS A 54 -41.44 -10.89 -4.35
N MET A 55 -40.71 -10.05 -3.61
CA MET A 55 -40.16 -10.46 -2.31
C MET A 55 -41.33 -10.83 -1.37
N PRO A 56 -41.23 -11.91 -0.58
CA PRO A 56 -42.21 -12.19 0.46
C PRO A 56 -42.10 -11.14 1.57
N ALA A 57 -43.25 -10.73 2.12
CA ALA A 57 -43.32 -9.83 3.25
C ALA A 57 -42.53 -10.39 4.44
N LEU A 58 -41.54 -9.62 4.91
CA LEU A 58 -40.71 -9.95 6.07
C LEU A 58 -41.55 -9.79 7.35
N GLY A 59 -42.10 -10.90 7.84
CA GLY A 59 -42.52 -11.05 9.23
C GLY A 59 -41.35 -11.51 10.09
N ASP A 60 -41.25 -10.97 11.29
CA ASP A 60 -40.26 -11.23 12.35
C ASP A 60 -39.52 -12.58 12.28
N THR A 61 -38.35 -12.60 11.66
CA THR A 61 -37.33 -13.64 11.88
C THR A 61 -35.99 -12.99 12.14
N SER A 62 -35.41 -13.29 13.31
CA SER A 62 -34.05 -12.89 13.65
C SER A 62 -33.05 -13.52 12.69
N TRP A 63 -32.07 -12.72 12.26
CA TRP A 63 -31.05 -13.04 11.25
C TRP A 63 -30.11 -14.22 11.59
N ALA A 64 -30.25 -14.83 12.77
CA ALA A 64 -29.41 -15.93 13.23
C ALA A 64 -29.66 -17.27 12.49
N GLY A 65 -30.78 -17.40 11.77
CA GLY A 65 -31.21 -18.68 11.16
C GLY A 65 -30.74 -18.94 9.72
N MET A 66 -30.06 -18.00 9.05
CA MET A 66 -29.75 -18.10 7.61
C MET A 66 -28.32 -18.57 7.27
N PHE A 67 -27.53 -19.02 8.25
CA PHE A 67 -26.14 -19.45 8.01
C PHE A 67 -26.02 -20.98 7.97
N PRO A 68 -25.82 -21.62 6.79
CA PRO A 68 -25.34 -22.99 6.76
C PRO A 68 -23.85 -23.02 7.14
N THR A 69 -23.54 -23.80 8.17
CA THR A 69 -22.17 -24.12 8.61
C THR A 69 -21.46 -24.98 7.56
N LEU A 70 -20.69 -24.36 6.67
CA LEU A 70 -19.75 -25.05 5.78
C LEU A 70 -18.38 -24.36 5.87
N GLY A 71 -17.40 -25.12 6.37
CA GLY A 71 -16.01 -24.68 6.52
C GLY A 71 -15.38 -24.33 5.17
N GLY A 72 -15.07 -23.05 5.01
CA GLY A 72 -14.40 -22.40 3.88
C GLY A 72 -14.00 -20.97 4.32
N PRO A 73 -13.38 -20.12 3.49
CA PRO A 73 -12.71 -18.87 3.90
C PRO A 73 -13.66 -17.72 4.32
N GLN A 74 -14.68 -18.03 5.12
CA GLN A 74 -15.53 -17.11 5.86
C GLN A 74 -14.81 -16.49 7.08
N ASP A 75 -13.65 -17.02 7.45
CA ASP A 75 -12.93 -16.63 8.68
C ASP A 75 -12.15 -15.31 8.55
N ALA A 76 -11.96 -14.77 7.34
CA ALA A 76 -11.28 -13.48 7.14
C ALA A 76 -12.17 -12.27 7.52
N TRP A 77 -13.50 -12.43 7.46
CA TRP A 77 -14.46 -11.33 7.61
C TRP A 77 -15.14 -11.25 8.98
N LYS A 78 -15.34 -12.40 9.65
CA LYS A 78 -15.96 -12.46 10.99
C LYS A 78 -15.19 -11.66 12.06
N PRO A 79 -13.83 -11.70 12.10
CA PRO A 79 -13.06 -10.87 13.03
C PRO A 79 -13.17 -9.38 12.69
N TRP A 80 -13.25 -9.02 11.40
CA TRP A 80 -13.35 -7.64 10.94
C TRP A 80 -14.72 -7.02 11.24
N ALA A 81 -15.82 -7.72 10.93
CA ALA A 81 -17.15 -7.22 11.25
C ALA A 81 -17.32 -7.07 12.77
N GLY A 82 -16.79 -8.03 13.54
CA GLY A 82 -16.73 -8.00 15.00
C GLY A 82 -15.91 -6.84 15.57
N SER A 83 -14.74 -6.52 14.98
CA SER A 83 -13.82 -5.50 15.49
C SER A 83 -14.15 -4.09 15.03
N VAL A 84 -14.79 -3.93 13.86
CA VAL A 84 -15.13 -2.63 13.28
C VAL A 84 -16.60 -2.25 13.52
N PHE A 85 -17.53 -3.22 13.56
CA PHE A 85 -18.97 -2.98 13.68
C PHE A 85 -19.62 -3.63 14.92
N GLY A 86 -18.86 -4.38 15.73
CA GLY A 86 -19.39 -5.08 16.90
C GLY A 86 -20.06 -6.42 16.57
N ASP A 87 -20.85 -6.96 17.50
CA ASP A 87 -21.51 -8.26 17.35
C ASP A 87 -22.45 -8.28 16.11
N PRO A 88 -22.19 -9.12 15.10
CA PRO A 88 -22.99 -9.16 13.87
C PRO A 88 -24.46 -9.57 14.12
N THR A 89 -24.78 -10.15 15.27
CA THR A 89 -26.17 -10.47 15.68
C THR A 89 -26.90 -9.29 16.32
N LYS A 90 -26.20 -8.18 16.59
CA LYS A 90 -26.71 -6.95 17.19
C LYS A 90 -26.68 -5.76 16.23
N LEU A 91 -26.45 -6.00 14.95
CA LEU A 91 -26.54 -4.94 13.96
C LEU A 91 -27.96 -4.36 13.95
N PRO A 92 -28.10 -3.04 13.85
CA PRO A 92 -29.41 -2.41 13.78
C PRO A 92 -30.19 -2.97 12.60
N LYS A 93 -31.48 -3.25 12.82
CA LYS A 93 -32.40 -3.57 11.71
C LYS A 93 -32.38 -2.40 10.73
N MET A 94 -32.41 -2.69 9.42
CA MET A 94 -32.64 -1.64 8.42
C MET A 94 -33.81 -0.76 8.87
N PRO A 95 -33.68 0.57 8.89
CA PRO A 95 -34.80 1.42 9.23
C PRO A 95 -35.94 1.15 8.23
N GLU A 96 -37.09 0.70 8.73
CA GLU A 96 -38.26 0.32 7.90
C GLU A 96 -38.78 1.50 7.06
N VAL A 97 -38.49 2.73 7.49
CA VAL A 97 -38.70 3.97 6.74
C VAL A 97 -37.62 4.96 7.19
N TYR A 98 -36.75 5.40 6.27
CA TYR A 98 -35.89 6.55 6.53
C TYR A 98 -36.73 7.84 6.39
N THR A 99 -36.86 8.59 7.47
CA THR A 99 -37.35 9.97 7.42
C THR A 99 -36.15 10.90 7.39
N GLU A 100 -36.14 11.89 6.48
CA GLU A 100 -35.10 12.92 6.42
C GLU A 100 -34.73 13.44 7.84
N PRO A 101 -33.43 13.60 8.15
CA PRO A 101 -33.01 14.12 9.44
C PRO A 101 -33.54 15.54 9.63
N LYS A 102 -34.32 15.75 10.68
CA LYS A 102 -34.83 17.07 11.06
C LYS A 102 -33.77 18.00 11.69
N GLU A 103 -32.58 17.48 11.98
CA GLU A 103 -31.46 18.23 12.57
C GLU A 103 -30.22 18.24 11.66
N PRO A 104 -29.40 19.32 11.69
CA PRO A 104 -28.15 19.37 10.95
C PRO A 104 -27.23 18.22 11.41
N THR A 105 -26.86 17.36 10.47
CA THR A 105 -25.95 16.23 10.76
C THR A 105 -24.55 16.78 11.03
N THR A 106 -23.96 16.48 12.20
CA THR A 106 -22.56 16.82 12.48
C THR A 106 -21.62 15.88 11.71
N ARG A 107 -20.39 16.32 11.42
CA ARG A 107 -19.36 15.46 10.78
C ARG A 107 -19.18 14.15 11.55
N THR A 108 -19.04 14.22 12.87
CA THR A 108 -18.86 13.04 13.73
C THR A 108 -20.01 12.05 13.60
N LYS A 109 -21.25 12.54 13.63
CA LYS A 109 -22.43 11.68 13.42
C LYS A 109 -22.41 11.06 12.01
N PHE A 110 -22.15 11.87 10.98
CA PHE A 110 -22.08 11.37 9.61
C PHE A 110 -21.01 10.30 9.41
N ILE A 111 -19.82 10.49 9.97
CA ILE A 111 -18.73 9.50 9.92
C ILE A 111 -19.17 8.19 10.60
N GLY A 112 -19.88 8.27 11.73
CA GLY A 112 -20.48 7.12 12.40
C GLY A 112 -21.47 6.38 11.49
N ASP A 113 -22.46 7.11 10.95
CA ASP A 113 -23.47 6.57 10.03
C ASP A 113 -22.82 5.97 8.76
N PHE A 114 -21.73 6.56 8.27
CA PHE A 114 -21.02 6.08 7.10
C PHE A 114 -20.25 4.78 7.37
N LYS A 115 -19.63 4.64 8.55
CA LYS A 115 -19.04 3.36 8.95
C LYS A 115 -20.11 2.26 9.00
N GLU A 116 -21.25 2.54 9.61
CA GLU A 116 -22.37 1.59 9.67
C GLU A 116 -22.86 1.19 8.28
N TYR A 117 -23.08 2.18 7.40
CA TYR A 117 -23.43 1.96 6.00
C TYR A 117 -22.43 1.03 5.30
N LEU A 118 -21.13 1.28 5.45
CA LEU A 118 -20.08 0.44 4.85
C LEU A 118 -20.12 -0.99 5.39
N GLY A 119 -20.37 -1.17 6.69
CA GLY A 119 -20.55 -2.48 7.31
C GLY A 119 -21.72 -3.25 6.71
N VAL A 120 -22.88 -2.59 6.55
CA VAL A 120 -24.05 -3.20 5.91
C VAL A 120 -23.77 -3.59 4.45
N ARG A 121 -23.20 -2.67 3.66
CA ARG A 121 -22.88 -2.95 2.24
C ARG A 121 -21.85 -4.07 2.09
N ALA A 122 -20.90 -4.16 3.00
CA ALA A 122 -19.92 -5.24 3.00
C ALA A 122 -20.59 -6.62 3.23
N MET A 123 -21.57 -6.70 4.13
CA MET A 123 -22.33 -7.94 4.35
C MET A 123 -23.21 -8.30 3.15
N GLU A 124 -23.85 -7.32 2.51
CA GLU A 124 -24.60 -7.53 1.28
C GLU A 124 -23.72 -8.11 0.17
N ILE A 125 -22.51 -7.55 -0.01
CA ILE A 125 -21.54 -8.05 -0.99
C ILE A 125 -21.17 -9.50 -0.69
N GLN A 126 -20.94 -9.87 0.57
CA GLN A 126 -20.63 -11.26 0.92
C GLN A 126 -21.76 -12.23 0.60
N ALA A 127 -23.02 -11.77 0.66
CA ALA A 127 -24.18 -12.58 0.34
C ALA A 127 -24.40 -12.75 -1.18
N LEU A 128 -23.73 -11.96 -2.01
CA LEU A 128 -23.79 -12.10 -3.47
C LEU A 128 -23.04 -13.35 -3.96
N PRO A 129 -23.45 -13.91 -5.12
CA PRO A 129 -22.64 -14.89 -5.83
C PRO A 129 -21.20 -14.39 -6.05
N PRO A 130 -20.16 -15.22 -5.88
CA PRO A 130 -18.77 -14.78 -5.97
C PRO A 130 -18.42 -14.00 -7.25
N GLU A 131 -19.06 -14.33 -8.36
CA GLU A 131 -18.91 -13.65 -9.65
C GLU A 131 -19.40 -12.19 -9.68
N GLU A 132 -20.25 -11.78 -8.73
CA GLU A 132 -20.79 -10.42 -8.64
C GLU A 132 -20.08 -9.56 -7.57
N GLN A 133 -19.36 -10.21 -6.64
CA GLN A 133 -18.79 -9.54 -5.47
C GLN A 133 -17.79 -8.44 -5.85
N ALA A 134 -16.85 -8.74 -6.75
CA ALA A 134 -15.82 -7.78 -7.15
C ALA A 134 -16.43 -6.53 -7.82
N ALA A 135 -17.34 -6.72 -8.77
CA ALA A 135 -18.01 -5.61 -9.46
C ALA A 135 -18.84 -4.75 -8.50
N ARG A 136 -19.53 -5.38 -7.53
CA ARG A 136 -20.29 -4.63 -6.52
C ARG A 136 -19.36 -3.88 -5.56
N LEU A 137 -18.25 -4.49 -5.16
CA LEU A 137 -17.27 -3.87 -4.27
C LEU A 137 -16.56 -2.68 -4.94
N GLU A 138 -16.18 -2.79 -6.21
CA GLU A 138 -15.66 -1.66 -6.97
C GLU A 138 -16.68 -0.52 -7.08
N SER A 139 -17.96 -0.85 -7.30
CA SER A 139 -19.04 0.14 -7.29
C SER A 139 -19.19 0.82 -5.92
N LEU A 140 -19.07 0.08 -4.81
CA LEU A 140 -19.08 0.65 -3.47
C LEU A 140 -17.89 1.59 -3.25
N LEU A 141 -16.69 1.24 -3.70
CA LEU A 141 -15.51 2.10 -3.57
C LEU A 141 -15.61 3.39 -4.40
N ARG A 142 -16.30 3.37 -5.55
CA ARG A 142 -16.65 4.59 -6.30
C ARG A 142 -17.59 5.48 -5.52
N GLN A 143 -18.66 4.90 -4.97
CA GLN A 143 -19.60 5.59 -4.09
C GLN A 143 -18.88 6.21 -2.88
N VAL A 144 -17.91 5.50 -2.31
CA VAL A 144 -17.06 6.02 -1.23
C VAL A 144 -16.28 7.26 -1.67
N GLY A 145 -15.68 7.24 -2.85
CA GLY A 145 -14.99 8.40 -3.43
C GLY A 145 -15.91 9.61 -3.58
N ASP A 146 -17.12 9.40 -4.10
CA ASP A 146 -18.11 10.45 -4.32
C ASP A 146 -18.60 11.06 -2.99
N VAL A 147 -18.97 10.22 -2.03
CA VAL A 147 -19.42 10.66 -0.71
C VAL A 147 -18.31 11.39 0.03
N SER A 148 -17.08 10.88 -0.03
CA SER A 148 -15.91 11.51 0.59
C SER A 148 -15.63 12.88 -0.01
N SER A 149 -15.68 13.01 -1.35
CA SER A 149 -15.52 14.30 -2.02
C SER A 149 -16.60 15.31 -1.60
N ARG A 150 -17.86 14.89 -1.49
CA ARG A 150 -18.96 15.74 -1.00
C ARG A 150 -18.73 16.17 0.45
N LEU A 151 -18.35 15.23 1.32
CA LEU A 151 -18.09 15.49 2.73
C LEU A 151 -16.92 16.46 2.93
N ASN A 152 -15.84 16.33 2.16
CA ASN A 152 -14.71 17.26 2.20
C ASN A 152 -15.11 18.68 1.77
N ASN A 153 -16.17 18.81 0.97
CA ASN A 153 -16.78 20.09 0.59
C ASN A 153 -17.95 20.51 1.51
N GLY A 154 -18.05 19.92 2.71
CA GLY A 154 -19.07 20.26 3.70
C GLY A 154 -20.49 19.78 3.36
N LYS A 155 -20.65 18.86 2.40
CA LYS A 155 -21.95 18.34 1.97
C LYS A 155 -22.18 16.92 2.47
N PHE A 156 -23.26 16.72 3.20
CA PHE A 156 -23.70 15.40 3.67
C PHE A 156 -24.59 14.74 2.61
N THR A 157 -24.32 13.46 2.32
CA THR A 157 -25.09 12.66 1.36
C THR A 157 -26.04 11.75 2.13
N ASP A 158 -27.27 11.55 1.65
CA ASP A 158 -28.12 10.50 2.19
C ASP A 158 -27.54 9.13 1.78
N LEU A 159 -26.85 8.49 2.73
CA LEU A 159 -26.16 7.22 2.53
C LEU A 159 -27.14 6.09 2.19
N TRP A 160 -28.34 6.10 2.77
CA TRP A 160 -29.29 5.00 2.65
C TRP A 160 -30.15 5.10 1.39
N ALA A 161 -30.26 6.30 0.80
CA ALA A 161 -30.83 6.50 -0.52
C ALA A 161 -29.86 6.11 -1.67
N MET A 162 -28.60 5.79 -1.37
CA MET A 162 -27.64 5.38 -2.40
C MET A 162 -27.98 4.01 -2.99
N GLY A 163 -27.82 3.89 -4.31
CA GLY A 163 -28.10 2.66 -5.04
C GLY A 163 -27.32 1.45 -4.53
N THR A 164 -27.99 0.31 -4.44
CA THR A 164 -27.45 -0.96 -3.94
C THR A 164 -26.91 -1.87 -5.04
N GLY A 165 -27.15 -1.51 -6.31
CA GLY A 165 -26.65 -2.24 -7.47
C GLY A 165 -25.25 -1.78 -7.90
N PRO A 166 -24.56 -2.55 -8.75
CA PRO A 166 -23.37 -2.07 -9.45
C PRO A 166 -23.75 -0.86 -10.31
N ASP A 167 -23.00 0.22 -10.18
CA ASP A 167 -23.19 1.44 -10.96
C ASP A 167 -22.81 1.17 -12.43
N LYS A 168 -23.80 0.82 -13.25
CA LYS A 168 -23.61 0.43 -14.66
C LYS A 168 -23.30 1.63 -15.56
N ASP A 169 -23.61 2.84 -15.11
CA ASP A 169 -23.62 4.04 -15.93
C ASP A 169 -22.41 4.96 -15.71
N ASN A 170 -21.51 4.63 -14.78
CA ASN A 170 -20.34 5.47 -14.51
C ASN A 170 -19.03 4.69 -14.24
N PRO A 171 -18.47 4.00 -15.26
CA PRO A 171 -17.24 3.20 -15.13
C PRO A 171 -15.99 4.04 -14.77
N THR A 172 -16.07 5.37 -14.71
CA THR A 172 -14.96 6.30 -14.45
C THR A 172 -15.22 7.32 -13.33
N GLY A 173 -16.35 7.21 -12.63
CA GLY A 173 -17.03 8.35 -11.97
C GLY A 173 -16.44 8.98 -10.71
N ALA A 174 -15.57 8.31 -9.95
CA ALA A 174 -15.03 8.93 -8.75
C ALA A 174 -14.26 10.21 -9.13
N PRO A 175 -14.32 11.31 -8.38
CA PRO A 175 -13.48 12.49 -8.63
C PRO A 175 -12.01 12.09 -8.52
N LYS A 176 -11.16 12.44 -9.51
CA LYS A 176 -9.70 12.20 -9.46
C LYS A 176 -9.01 12.76 -8.20
N ASP A 177 -9.68 13.69 -7.52
CA ASP A 177 -9.13 14.43 -6.38
C ASP A 177 -9.76 14.06 -5.02
N GLY A 178 -10.72 13.12 -4.99
CA GLY A 178 -11.39 12.69 -3.77
C GLY A 178 -10.48 11.83 -2.89
N TYR A 179 -10.19 12.32 -1.68
CA TYR A 179 -9.53 11.54 -0.64
C TYR A 179 -10.53 11.21 0.46
N VAL A 180 -10.37 10.05 1.06
CA VAL A 180 -11.22 9.59 2.15
C VAL A 180 -10.86 10.33 3.45
N PRO A 181 -11.85 10.73 4.26
CA PRO A 181 -11.65 11.19 5.63
C PRO A 181 -10.74 10.25 6.44
N PRO A 182 -9.74 10.75 7.21
CA PRO A 182 -8.85 9.89 7.99
C PRO A 182 -9.61 8.93 8.91
N GLU A 183 -10.75 9.36 9.46
CA GLU A 183 -11.58 8.60 10.36
C GLU A 183 -12.19 7.33 9.72
N LEU A 184 -12.27 7.26 8.38
CA LEU A 184 -12.85 6.14 7.63
C LEU A 184 -11.81 5.15 7.08
N ILE A 185 -10.50 5.47 7.18
CA ILE A 185 -9.42 4.63 6.62
C ILE A 185 -9.53 3.17 7.10
N SER A 186 -9.72 2.96 8.41
CA SER A 186 -9.81 1.62 9.00
C SER A 186 -11.06 0.83 8.57
N ALA A 187 -12.13 1.51 8.14
CA ALA A 187 -13.34 0.88 7.61
C ALA A 187 -13.20 0.53 6.12
N ILE A 188 -12.48 1.35 5.35
CA ILE A 188 -12.38 1.20 3.88
C ILE A 188 -11.20 0.34 3.46
N ARG A 189 -10.05 0.41 4.14
CA ARG A 189 -8.86 -0.40 3.81
C ARG A 189 -9.17 -1.90 3.68
N PRO A 190 -9.97 -2.52 4.58
CA PRO A 190 -10.30 -3.95 4.45
C PRO A 190 -11.21 -4.27 3.26
N LEU A 191 -11.98 -3.31 2.76
CA LEU A 191 -12.75 -3.43 1.52
C LEU A 191 -11.81 -3.45 0.32
N ILE A 192 -10.88 -2.51 0.24
CA ILE A 192 -9.87 -2.45 -0.84
C ILE A 192 -9.07 -3.76 -0.91
N LYS A 193 -8.60 -4.24 0.25
CA LYS A 193 -7.80 -5.47 0.37
C LYS A 193 -8.43 -6.70 -0.29
N GLN A 194 -9.77 -6.77 -0.37
CA GLN A 194 -10.43 -7.92 -0.99
C GLN A 194 -10.31 -7.95 -2.51
N LEU A 195 -10.15 -6.79 -3.13
CA LEU A 195 -9.88 -6.68 -4.56
C LEU A 195 -8.41 -6.98 -4.88
N GLU A 196 -7.53 -6.84 -3.90
CA GLU A 196 -6.08 -7.02 -4.05
C GLU A 196 -5.60 -8.46 -3.77
N VAL A 197 -6.34 -9.23 -2.96
CA VAL A 197 -5.91 -10.57 -2.54
C VAL A 197 -6.65 -11.67 -3.31
N PRO A 198 -5.96 -12.56 -4.07
CA PRO A 198 -6.60 -13.54 -4.95
C PRO A 198 -7.53 -14.56 -4.26
N GLN A 199 -7.44 -14.70 -2.94
CA GLN A 199 -8.24 -15.64 -2.15
C GLN A 199 -9.38 -14.98 -1.38
N ALA A 200 -9.47 -13.64 -1.38
CA ALA A 200 -10.45 -12.93 -0.57
C ALA A 200 -11.87 -13.00 -1.15
N ILE A 201 -12.00 -13.08 -2.47
CA ILE A 201 -13.26 -13.33 -3.17
C ILE A 201 -13.19 -14.76 -3.74
N PRO A 202 -14.04 -15.71 -3.29
CA PRO A 202 -13.96 -17.13 -3.68
C PRO A 202 -14.23 -17.37 -5.17
N ARG A 203 -13.18 -17.26 -5.99
CA ARG A 203 -13.06 -17.66 -7.41
C ARG A 203 -14.36 -17.91 -8.21
N ARG A 204 -14.63 -17.00 -9.16
CA ARG A 204 -14.46 -17.40 -10.58
C ARG A 204 -13.02 -17.90 -10.75
N GLN A 205 -12.82 -19.07 -11.34
CA GLN A 205 -11.53 -19.78 -11.48
C GLN A 205 -10.33 -18.79 -11.59
N LEU A 206 -9.23 -18.96 -10.84
CA LEU A 206 -8.18 -19.77 -11.46
C LEU A 206 -7.31 -19.05 -12.50
N GLY A 207 -7.64 -17.83 -12.94
CA GLY A 207 -6.98 -17.25 -14.13
C GLY A 207 -7.63 -16.03 -14.80
N GLU A 208 -8.68 -15.41 -14.23
CA GLU A 208 -9.24 -14.15 -14.77
C GLU A 208 -8.85 -12.94 -13.90
N THR A 209 -7.55 -12.71 -13.69
CA THR A 209 -7.10 -11.36 -13.35
C THR A 209 -7.32 -10.46 -14.58
N ASP A 210 -7.77 -9.21 -14.40
CA ASP A 210 -7.80 -8.27 -15.52
C ASP A 210 -6.38 -8.23 -16.14
N PRO A 211 -6.22 -8.42 -17.46
CA PRO A 211 -4.90 -8.35 -18.09
C PRO A 211 -4.22 -6.98 -17.91
N ASN A 212 -4.99 -5.95 -17.53
CA ASN A 212 -4.53 -4.61 -17.20
C ASN A 212 -4.56 -4.33 -15.68
N ALA A 213 -4.75 -5.36 -14.84
CA ALA A 213 -4.66 -5.23 -13.39
C ALA A 213 -3.32 -4.60 -13.01
N LYS A 214 -3.38 -3.62 -12.11
CA LYS A 214 -2.17 -2.95 -11.63
C LYS A 214 -1.49 -3.79 -10.55
N VAL A 215 -0.17 -3.85 -10.61
CA VAL A 215 0.65 -4.41 -9.52
C VAL A 215 0.42 -3.56 -8.27
N GLU A 216 0.07 -4.19 -7.15
CA GLU A 216 -0.44 -3.59 -5.89
C GLU A 216 -1.87 -3.02 -5.93
N GLY A 217 -2.56 -3.07 -7.07
CA GLY A 217 -3.93 -2.60 -7.21
C GLY A 217 -4.98 -3.71 -7.23
N SER A 218 -6.18 -3.37 -7.71
CA SER A 218 -7.26 -4.34 -7.94
C SER A 218 -6.78 -5.44 -8.90
N LEU A 219 -7.07 -6.70 -8.55
CA LEU A 219 -6.91 -7.84 -9.45
C LEU A 219 -7.99 -7.87 -10.54
N TYR A 220 -9.03 -7.05 -10.41
CA TYR A 220 -10.25 -7.07 -11.22
C TYR A 220 -10.42 -5.83 -12.10
N SER A 221 -9.52 -4.85 -11.97
CA SER A 221 -9.50 -3.65 -12.81
C SER A 221 -8.13 -3.00 -12.82
N ASN A 222 -7.93 -2.03 -13.72
CA ASN A 222 -6.72 -1.20 -13.77
C ASN A 222 -6.71 -0.08 -12.70
N VAL A 223 -7.35 -0.27 -11.55
CA VAL A 223 -7.45 0.74 -10.49
C VAL A 223 -6.63 0.31 -9.28
N ASP A 224 -5.72 1.18 -8.86
CA ASP A 224 -5.12 1.14 -7.53
C ASP A 224 -6.01 1.96 -6.59
N TRP A 225 -6.83 1.27 -5.79
CA TRP A 225 -7.80 1.92 -4.91
C TRP A 225 -7.15 2.65 -3.73
N ASN A 226 -5.95 2.23 -3.31
CA ASN A 226 -5.24 2.85 -2.19
C ASN A 226 -4.84 4.27 -2.55
N SER A 227 -4.13 4.45 -3.67
CA SER A 227 -3.80 5.78 -4.17
C SER A 227 -5.03 6.55 -4.67
N ARG A 228 -6.02 5.86 -5.26
CA ARG A 228 -7.24 6.49 -5.76
C ARG A 228 -8.06 7.20 -4.68
N LEU A 229 -8.17 6.59 -3.52
CA LEU A 229 -8.99 7.06 -2.39
C LEU A 229 -8.14 7.71 -1.28
N GLY A 230 -6.82 7.71 -1.41
CA GLY A 230 -5.92 8.17 -0.35
C GLY A 230 -6.02 7.30 0.91
N VAL A 231 -6.18 5.98 0.74
CA VAL A 231 -6.28 5.00 1.82
C VAL A 231 -5.00 4.17 1.80
N PRO A 232 -4.01 4.44 2.67
CA PRO A 232 -2.74 3.73 2.63
C PRO A 232 -2.91 2.24 2.89
N GLN A 233 -2.20 1.41 2.13
CA GLN A 233 -2.00 0.01 2.43
C GLN A 233 -1.17 -0.10 3.71
N TYR A 234 -1.56 -0.98 4.64
CA TYR A 234 -0.65 -1.31 5.73
C TYR A 234 0.54 -2.10 5.17
N ARG A 235 1.75 -1.60 5.45
CA ARG A 235 3.00 -2.18 4.98
C ARG A 235 3.91 -2.48 6.16
N THR A 236 4.56 -3.64 6.12
CA THR A 236 5.55 -4.06 7.11
C THR A 236 6.93 -4.01 6.49
N GLN A 237 7.92 -3.59 7.27
CA GLN A 237 9.32 -3.70 6.84
C GLN A 237 9.78 -5.16 6.68
N SER A 238 9.04 -6.08 7.31
CA SER A 238 9.29 -7.52 7.27
C SER A 238 8.85 -8.13 5.96
N ASP A 239 8.55 -7.36 4.92
CA ASP A 239 8.38 -7.84 3.54
C ASP A 239 9.31 -7.09 2.58
N ASN A 240 10.27 -6.28 3.05
CA ASN A 240 11.12 -5.51 2.14
C ASN A 240 12.31 -6.30 1.61
N LEU A 241 12.75 -5.96 0.39
CA LEU A 241 13.98 -6.47 -0.17
C LEU A 241 15.21 -5.93 0.58
N ALA A 242 15.14 -4.69 1.06
CA ALA A 242 16.14 -4.11 1.96
C ALA A 242 15.88 -4.45 3.42
N SER A 243 16.95 -4.62 4.21
CA SER A 243 16.88 -4.97 5.63
C SER A 243 15.92 -4.07 6.43
N PRO A 244 15.09 -4.65 7.33
CA PRO A 244 14.19 -3.93 8.23
C PRO A 244 14.84 -2.70 8.90
N GLU A 245 16.08 -2.83 9.37
CA GLU A 245 16.76 -1.78 10.14
C GLU A 245 16.98 -0.44 9.37
N ALA A 246 16.79 -0.39 8.06
CA ALA A 246 16.87 0.85 7.25
C ALA A 246 15.57 1.29 6.58
N THR A 247 14.49 0.51 6.69
CA THR A 247 13.35 0.69 5.77
C THR A 247 12.13 1.35 6.38
N CYS A 248 12.07 1.59 7.70
CA CYS A 248 10.94 2.33 8.31
C CYS A 248 10.64 3.68 7.64
N ASN A 249 11.68 4.41 7.23
CA ASN A 249 11.53 5.66 6.49
C ASN A 249 10.82 5.46 5.15
N VAL A 250 11.27 4.49 4.36
CA VAL A 250 10.79 4.24 3.00
C VAL A 250 9.40 3.62 3.03
N THR A 251 9.14 2.67 3.92
CA THR A 251 7.82 2.04 4.11
C THR A 251 6.79 3.06 4.59
N SER A 252 7.09 3.85 5.63
CA SER A 252 6.17 4.89 6.10
C SER A 252 5.96 6.02 5.07
N PHE A 253 6.97 6.34 4.27
CA PHE A 253 6.81 7.31 3.17
C PHE A 253 5.96 6.74 2.02
N SER A 254 6.03 5.44 1.75
CA SER A 254 5.16 4.80 0.74
C SER A 254 3.69 4.89 1.14
N MET A 255 3.38 4.62 2.43
CA MET A 255 2.03 4.87 2.98
C MET A 255 1.61 6.35 2.88
N ALA A 256 2.53 7.27 3.14
CA ALA A 256 2.25 8.71 2.99
C ALA A 256 2.01 9.11 1.52
N LEU A 257 2.73 8.51 0.57
CA LEU A 257 2.54 8.75 -0.86
C LEU A 257 1.17 8.25 -1.34
N GLU A 258 0.73 7.05 -0.91
CA GLU A 258 -0.61 6.54 -1.23
C GLU A 258 -1.69 7.48 -0.69
N ARG A 259 -1.52 7.98 0.55
CA ARG A 259 -2.42 8.98 1.13
C ARG A 259 -2.52 10.24 0.25
N LEU A 260 -1.39 10.68 -0.31
CA LEU A 260 -1.31 11.86 -1.18
C LEU A 260 -1.81 11.60 -2.61
N GLY A 261 -2.16 10.37 -2.95
CA GLY A 261 -2.67 9.96 -4.26
C GLY A 261 -1.60 9.41 -5.22
N TYR A 262 -0.40 9.11 -4.72
CA TYR A 262 0.67 8.52 -5.51
C TYR A 262 0.77 7.02 -5.20
N GLY A 263 0.52 6.19 -6.21
CA GLY A 263 0.73 4.74 -6.11
C GLY A 263 2.10 4.31 -6.64
N ARG A 264 2.28 2.99 -6.72
CA ARG A 264 3.47 2.34 -7.28
C ARG A 264 3.86 2.85 -8.68
N GLU A 265 2.87 3.06 -9.54
CA GLU A 265 3.11 3.56 -10.91
C GLU A 265 3.77 4.94 -10.94
N SER A 266 3.46 5.81 -9.98
CA SER A 266 4.06 7.13 -9.87
C SER A 266 5.57 7.01 -9.59
N VAL A 267 5.97 6.04 -8.76
CA VAL A 267 7.37 5.74 -8.45
C VAL A 267 8.06 5.06 -9.63
N THR A 268 7.39 4.09 -10.27
CA THR A 268 7.88 3.45 -11.51
C THR A 268 8.16 4.48 -12.59
N SER A 269 7.22 5.40 -12.84
CA SER A 269 7.35 6.48 -13.83
C SER A 269 8.53 7.40 -13.51
N ALA A 270 8.77 7.68 -12.23
CA ALA A 270 9.92 8.47 -11.79
C ALA A 270 11.25 7.75 -12.04
N ILE A 271 11.32 6.44 -11.77
CA ILE A 271 12.48 5.60 -12.07
C ILE A 271 12.76 5.60 -13.58
N GLU A 272 11.75 5.31 -14.38
CA GLU A 272 11.87 5.25 -15.84
C GLU A 272 12.35 6.58 -16.42
N ARG A 273 11.83 7.70 -15.92
CA ARG A 273 12.28 9.04 -16.30
C ARG A 273 13.76 9.27 -16.00
N ASP A 274 14.23 8.93 -14.79
CA ASP A 274 15.64 9.09 -14.40
C ASP A 274 16.57 8.15 -15.19
N LEU A 275 16.15 6.90 -15.43
CA LEU A 275 16.91 5.94 -16.22
C LEU A 275 16.96 6.33 -17.69
N LYS A 276 15.85 6.80 -18.27
CA LYS A 276 15.80 7.29 -19.65
C LYS A 276 16.75 8.48 -19.83
N ALA A 277 16.75 9.43 -18.88
CA ALA A 277 17.68 10.56 -18.91
C ALA A 277 19.16 10.11 -18.89
N LYS A 278 19.49 9.10 -18.08
CA LYS A 278 20.83 8.49 -18.07
C LYS A 278 21.15 7.79 -19.38
N TYR A 279 20.24 6.96 -19.88
CA TYR A 279 20.39 6.21 -21.13
C TYR A 279 20.66 7.12 -22.33
N VAL A 280 19.87 8.19 -22.49
CA VAL A 280 20.05 9.19 -23.55
C VAL A 280 21.42 9.85 -23.48
N LYS A 281 21.85 10.22 -22.26
CA LYS A 281 23.15 10.86 -22.05
C LYS A 281 24.32 9.91 -22.33
N GLU A 282 24.25 8.66 -21.87
CA GLU A 282 25.30 7.66 -22.03
C GLU A 282 25.47 7.21 -23.49
N ASN A 283 24.36 7.11 -24.22
CA ASN A 283 24.34 6.68 -25.62
C ASN A 283 24.38 7.85 -26.61
N LYS A 284 24.44 9.09 -26.12
CA LYS A 284 24.49 10.32 -26.93
C LYS A 284 23.34 10.40 -27.95
N ILE A 285 22.15 10.02 -27.53
CA ILE A 285 20.95 10.05 -28.38
C ILE A 285 20.53 11.51 -28.57
N ASP A 286 20.30 11.90 -29.83
CA ASP A 286 19.73 13.21 -30.16
C ASP A 286 18.22 13.21 -29.90
N VAL A 287 17.82 13.91 -28.84
CA VAL A 287 16.43 13.97 -28.38
C VAL A 287 15.53 14.72 -29.37
N GLU A 288 16.05 15.76 -30.01
CA GLU A 288 15.29 16.55 -31.00
C GLU A 288 15.06 15.73 -32.26
N ALA A 289 16.10 15.04 -32.75
CA ALA A 289 15.97 14.13 -33.88
C ALA A 289 15.04 12.95 -33.60
N ALA A 290 14.96 12.50 -32.34
CA ALA A 290 14.01 11.46 -31.91
C ALA A 290 12.57 11.97 -31.74
N GLY A 291 12.33 13.28 -31.87
CA GLY A 291 11.01 13.88 -31.72
C GLY A 291 10.55 14.03 -30.27
N GLY A 292 11.48 14.08 -29.32
CA GLY A 292 11.21 14.28 -27.90
C GLY A 292 11.57 13.09 -27.01
N MET A 293 11.73 13.38 -25.71
CA MET A 293 12.14 12.40 -24.70
C MET A 293 11.09 11.30 -24.47
N ASP A 294 9.81 11.60 -24.68
CA ASP A 294 8.70 10.65 -24.57
C ASP A 294 8.75 9.57 -25.65
N LYS A 295 9.34 9.86 -26.83
CA LYS A 295 9.45 8.92 -27.96
C LYS A 295 10.59 7.93 -27.82
N ILE A 296 11.53 8.18 -26.91
CA ILE A 296 12.67 7.31 -26.68
C ILE A 296 12.22 6.16 -25.76
N ALA A 297 12.26 4.93 -26.28
CA ALA A 297 12.01 3.73 -25.49
C ALA A 297 13.25 3.39 -24.63
N LEU A 298 13.02 3.08 -23.35
CA LEU A 298 14.07 2.57 -22.48
C LEU A 298 14.19 1.05 -22.71
N PRO A 299 15.36 0.51 -23.11
CA PRO A 299 15.52 -0.93 -23.25
C PRO A 299 15.28 -1.65 -21.92
N LYS A 300 14.58 -2.79 -21.94
CA LYS A 300 14.27 -3.57 -20.73
C LYS A 300 15.56 -3.96 -20.00
N GLU A 301 16.57 -4.38 -20.75
CA GLU A 301 17.87 -4.80 -20.25
C GLU A 301 18.62 -3.66 -19.54
N TYR A 302 18.37 -2.40 -19.92
CA TYR A 302 18.96 -1.24 -19.24
C TYR A 302 18.34 -1.06 -17.84
N TYR A 303 17.02 -1.22 -17.72
CA TYR A 303 16.34 -1.22 -16.43
C TYR A 303 16.84 -2.37 -15.54
N GLU A 304 16.84 -3.59 -16.06
CA GLU A 304 17.31 -4.79 -15.35
C GLU A 304 18.77 -4.63 -14.87
N SER A 305 19.65 -4.09 -15.72
CA SER A 305 21.05 -3.82 -15.37
C SER A 305 21.20 -2.77 -14.26
N ALA A 306 20.37 -1.72 -14.28
CA ALA A 306 20.35 -0.71 -13.23
C ALA A 306 19.88 -1.30 -11.89
N VAL A 307 18.85 -2.16 -11.90
CA VAL A 307 18.41 -2.89 -10.70
C VAL A 307 19.51 -3.83 -10.20
N ALA A 308 20.12 -4.63 -11.08
CA ALA A 308 21.20 -5.55 -10.70
C ALA A 308 22.39 -4.80 -10.04
N THR A 309 22.68 -3.59 -10.52
CA THR A 309 23.68 -2.69 -9.92
C THR A 309 23.27 -2.22 -8.53
N TYR A 310 22.02 -1.80 -8.36
CA TYR A 310 21.44 -1.45 -7.05
C TYR A 310 21.53 -2.63 -6.08
N LEU A 311 21.13 -3.82 -6.49
CA LEU A 311 21.18 -5.03 -5.65
C LEU A 311 22.62 -5.37 -5.26
N LYS A 312 23.57 -5.25 -6.19
CA LYS A 312 24.99 -5.47 -5.93
C LYS A 312 25.53 -4.49 -4.89
N ALA A 313 25.17 -3.21 -4.99
CA ALA A 313 25.58 -2.18 -4.04
C ALA A 313 25.05 -2.44 -2.62
N ASN A 314 23.87 -3.07 -2.50
CA ASN A 314 23.23 -3.38 -1.22
C ASN A 314 23.47 -4.83 -0.73
N THR A 315 24.29 -5.62 -1.42
CA THR A 315 24.67 -6.96 -0.91
C THR A 315 25.78 -6.95 0.14
N LYS A 316 26.64 -5.93 0.15
CA LYS A 316 27.82 -5.87 1.03
C LYS A 316 27.82 -4.56 1.80
N GLY A 317 27.34 -4.60 3.06
CA GLY A 317 27.25 -3.42 3.91
C GLY A 317 26.94 -3.75 5.36
N LYS A 318 26.74 -2.71 6.18
CA LYS A 318 26.25 -2.84 7.56
C LYS A 318 24.87 -3.51 7.57
N ALA A 319 24.43 -4.09 8.68
CA ALA A 319 23.18 -4.87 8.77
C ALA A 319 21.92 -4.17 8.19
N TYR A 320 21.87 -2.84 8.25
CA TYR A 320 20.79 -2.02 7.69
C TYR A 320 20.89 -1.79 6.17
N GLN A 321 22.02 -2.11 5.52
CA GLN A 321 22.23 -1.95 4.08
C GLN A 321 22.11 -3.27 3.31
N GLN A 322 21.96 -4.39 4.02
CA GLN A 322 21.96 -5.71 3.42
C GLN A 322 20.60 -6.02 2.79
N LEU A 323 20.62 -6.67 1.63
CA LEU A 323 19.44 -7.33 1.09
C LEU A 323 18.98 -8.45 2.04
N ARG A 324 17.68 -8.66 2.07
CA ARG A 324 17.06 -9.77 2.78
C ARG A 324 17.50 -11.13 2.20
N GLY A 325 17.54 -12.16 3.04
CA GLY A 325 18.14 -13.47 2.71
C GLY A 325 19.67 -13.51 2.79
N GLY A 326 20.34 -12.37 3.05
CA GLY A 326 21.78 -12.29 3.25
C GLY A 326 22.55 -12.07 1.94
N ASN A 327 23.65 -12.81 1.75
CA ASN A 327 24.46 -12.70 0.54
C ASN A 327 23.71 -13.31 -0.65
N THR A 328 23.17 -12.48 -1.54
CA THR A 328 22.68 -12.95 -2.84
C THR A 328 23.86 -13.20 -3.79
N SER A 329 23.76 -14.23 -4.63
CA SER A 329 24.69 -14.51 -5.73
C SER A 329 24.42 -13.59 -6.93
N ALA A 330 25.32 -13.59 -7.92
CA ALA A 330 25.11 -12.80 -9.14
C ALA A 330 23.88 -13.27 -9.92
N LYS A 331 23.68 -14.59 -10.04
CA LYS A 331 22.53 -15.18 -10.72
C LYS A 331 21.20 -14.83 -10.03
N GLU A 332 21.18 -14.85 -8.70
CA GLU A 332 19.98 -14.46 -7.94
C GLU A 332 19.65 -12.98 -8.12
N ARG A 333 20.66 -12.10 -8.10
CA ARG A 333 20.42 -10.67 -8.39
C ARG A 333 19.88 -10.45 -9.79
N GLU A 334 20.38 -11.18 -10.78
CA GLU A 334 19.88 -11.09 -12.15
C GLU A 334 18.42 -11.56 -12.25
N ALA A 335 18.06 -12.65 -11.56
CA ALA A 335 16.68 -13.11 -11.49
C ALA A 335 15.75 -12.08 -10.82
N ILE A 336 16.15 -11.54 -9.65
CA ILE A 336 15.39 -10.47 -8.98
C ILE A 336 15.26 -9.25 -9.88
N ALA A 337 16.34 -8.84 -10.57
CA ALA A 337 16.33 -7.68 -11.44
C ALA A 337 15.34 -7.80 -12.62
N LYS A 338 15.22 -9.01 -13.19
CA LYS A 338 14.24 -9.33 -14.25
C LYS A 338 12.80 -9.23 -13.76
N ASP A 339 12.54 -9.65 -12.52
CA ASP A 339 11.20 -9.65 -11.92
C ASP A 339 10.84 -8.31 -11.26
N PHE A 340 11.81 -7.43 -10.99
CA PHE A 340 11.67 -6.29 -10.09
C PHE A 340 10.57 -5.30 -10.52
N SER A 341 10.53 -4.93 -11.81
CA SER A 341 9.53 -3.98 -12.34
C SER A 341 8.10 -4.47 -12.16
N ASP A 342 7.90 -5.79 -12.15
CA ASP A 342 6.58 -6.41 -12.20
C ASP A 342 6.13 -6.91 -10.82
N ASN A 343 7.06 -7.08 -9.88
CA ASN A 343 6.76 -7.74 -8.59
C ASN A 343 7.19 -6.93 -7.36
N ALA A 344 8.08 -5.94 -7.50
CA ALA A 344 8.55 -5.17 -6.34
C ALA A 344 7.42 -4.36 -5.73
N GLN A 345 7.43 -4.25 -4.41
CA GLN A 345 6.54 -3.35 -3.69
C GLN A 345 6.91 -1.89 -3.92
N MET A 346 5.97 -0.97 -3.67
CA MET A 346 6.21 0.46 -3.80
C MET A 346 7.42 0.94 -3.00
N GLU A 347 7.65 0.46 -1.78
CA GLU A 347 8.80 0.87 -0.97
C GLU A 347 10.13 0.35 -1.53
N ASP A 348 10.16 -0.82 -2.16
CA ASP A 348 11.37 -1.33 -2.80
C ASP A 348 11.69 -0.52 -4.06
N GLN A 349 10.67 -0.18 -4.85
CA GLN A 349 10.82 0.75 -5.97
C GLN A 349 11.29 2.13 -5.49
N LEU A 350 10.73 2.62 -4.40
CA LEU A 350 11.15 3.89 -3.82
C LEU A 350 12.61 3.81 -3.38
N ALA A 351 13.03 2.76 -2.68
CA ALA A 351 14.43 2.56 -2.30
C ALA A 351 15.36 2.53 -3.53
N PHE A 352 14.92 1.93 -4.64
CA PHE A 352 15.66 1.97 -5.90
C PHE A 352 15.73 3.39 -6.50
N LEU A 353 14.63 4.14 -6.53
CA LEU A 353 14.61 5.54 -6.95
C LEU A 353 15.57 6.40 -6.11
N LEU A 354 15.57 6.21 -4.79
CA LEU A 354 16.50 6.89 -3.88
C LEU A 354 17.95 6.54 -4.21
N HIS A 355 18.26 5.27 -4.47
CA HIS A 355 19.58 4.83 -4.90
C HIS A 355 20.02 5.51 -6.20
N LEU A 356 19.15 5.57 -7.22
CA LEU A 356 19.44 6.25 -8.49
C LEU A 356 19.79 7.73 -8.32
N ASN A 357 19.27 8.35 -7.26
CA ASN A 357 19.46 9.75 -6.90
C ASN A 357 20.46 9.98 -5.76
N LYS A 358 21.15 8.93 -5.31
CA LYS A 358 22.13 8.98 -4.21
C LYS A 358 21.53 9.52 -2.90
N ILE A 359 20.25 9.27 -2.66
CA ILE A 359 19.57 9.60 -1.40
C ILE A 359 19.59 8.34 -0.53
N PRO A 360 20.17 8.38 0.68
CA PRO A 360 20.11 7.26 1.61
C PRO A 360 18.68 7.02 2.11
N ASN A 361 18.29 5.75 2.32
CA ASN A 361 16.97 5.41 2.92
C ASN A 361 16.73 6.10 4.27
N THR A 362 17.80 6.38 5.03
CA THR A 362 17.72 7.07 6.33
C THR A 362 17.45 8.57 6.23
N GLU A 363 17.54 9.16 5.03
CA GLU A 363 17.38 10.60 4.81
C GLU A 363 16.04 10.97 4.18
N VAL A 364 15.14 10.01 3.95
CA VAL A 364 13.81 10.27 3.32
C VAL A 364 13.09 11.42 3.99
N ALA A 365 12.98 11.42 5.31
CA ALA A 365 12.32 12.49 6.04
C ALA A 365 13.02 13.86 5.90
N GLY A 366 14.33 13.89 5.66
CA GLY A 366 15.13 15.12 5.48
C GLY A 366 15.15 15.63 4.05
N ARG A 367 14.87 14.75 3.09
CA ARG A 367 14.90 15.00 1.65
C ARG A 367 13.51 14.84 1.02
N ALA A 368 12.45 14.89 1.82
CA ALA A 368 11.09 14.57 1.39
C ALA A 368 10.64 15.40 0.17
N ASN A 369 10.89 16.71 0.18
CA ASN A 369 10.56 17.59 -0.95
C ASN A 369 11.36 17.27 -2.23
N ASP A 370 12.63 16.86 -2.10
CA ASP A 370 13.44 16.45 -3.24
C ASP A 370 12.91 15.16 -3.85
N ILE A 371 12.47 14.22 -3.00
CA ILE A 371 11.88 12.94 -3.43
C ILE A 371 10.52 13.19 -4.09
N LEU A 372 9.69 14.05 -3.52
CA LEU A 372 8.42 14.46 -4.13
C LEU A 372 8.65 15.11 -5.49
N ALA A 373 9.68 15.96 -5.65
CA ALA A 373 10.05 16.55 -6.94
C ALA A 373 10.49 15.51 -7.98
N LYS A 374 10.98 14.36 -7.54
CA LYS A 374 11.29 13.23 -8.41
C LYS A 374 10.06 12.45 -8.82
N ILE A 375 9.05 12.35 -7.96
CA ILE A 375 7.80 11.64 -8.26
C ILE A 375 6.89 12.52 -9.12
N GLU A 376 6.65 13.76 -8.68
CA GLU A 376 5.85 14.79 -9.35
C GLU A 376 6.73 16.01 -9.68
N PRO A 377 7.31 16.09 -10.89
CA PRO A 377 8.13 17.23 -11.30
C PRO A 377 7.33 18.53 -11.39
N ASP A 378 6.03 18.46 -11.67
CA ASP A 378 5.17 19.64 -11.76
C ASP A 378 4.97 20.26 -10.36
N ALA A 379 5.56 21.44 -10.14
CA ALA A 379 5.49 22.12 -8.85
C ALA A 379 4.04 22.48 -8.45
N ASP A 380 3.14 22.63 -9.42
CA ASP A 380 1.76 23.03 -9.18
C ASP A 380 0.88 21.85 -8.74
N LYS A 381 1.33 20.62 -8.98
CA LYS A 381 0.62 19.39 -8.58
C LYS A 381 1.27 18.69 -7.39
N ARG A 382 2.50 19.08 -7.08
CA ARG A 382 3.36 18.43 -6.09
C ARG A 382 3.00 18.82 -4.66
N PRO A 383 2.79 17.84 -3.77
CA PRO A 383 2.70 18.10 -2.34
C PRO A 383 3.96 18.74 -1.78
N THR A 384 3.82 19.41 -0.65
CA THR A 384 4.93 19.93 0.14
C THR A 384 5.05 19.18 1.45
N ALA A 385 6.26 19.07 1.98
CA ALA A 385 6.55 18.46 3.27
C ALA A 385 7.22 19.48 4.21
N GLU A 386 6.71 19.57 5.42
CA GLU A 386 7.25 20.40 6.50
C GLU A 386 7.51 19.55 7.75
N ARG A 387 8.62 19.85 8.44
CA ARG A 387 8.99 19.15 9.66
C ARG A 387 8.79 20.04 10.88
N THR A 388 7.98 19.57 11.82
CA THR A 388 7.74 20.23 13.11
C THR A 388 8.29 19.39 14.25
N PHE A 389 9.24 19.95 15.03
CA PHE A 389 9.88 19.24 16.15
C PHE A 389 9.02 19.27 17.41
N ILE A 390 8.50 18.11 17.81
CA ILE A 390 7.64 17.94 19.00
C ILE A 390 8.34 18.38 20.28
N SER A 391 9.67 18.23 20.37
CA SER A 391 10.42 18.65 21.58
C SER A 391 10.39 20.16 21.86
N ASN A 392 10.15 20.95 20.81
CA ASN A 392 10.31 22.41 20.81
C ASN A 392 8.98 23.16 20.62
N THR A 393 7.89 22.45 20.34
CA THR A 393 6.56 23.01 20.08
C THR A 393 5.56 22.44 21.09
N ASN A 394 4.45 23.15 21.31
CA ASN A 394 3.32 22.57 22.03
C ASN A 394 2.77 21.38 21.23
N TYR A 395 2.61 20.23 21.87
CA TYR A 395 2.14 19.03 21.18
C TYR A 395 0.72 19.19 20.64
N ASP A 396 -0.15 19.91 21.34
CA ASP A 396 -1.53 20.14 20.91
C ASP A 396 -1.59 20.93 19.59
N ASP A 397 -0.68 21.90 19.42
CA ASP A 397 -0.55 22.65 18.17
C ASP A 397 -0.07 21.72 17.04
N VAL A 398 0.93 20.87 17.32
CA VAL A 398 1.42 19.87 16.34
C VAL A 398 0.30 18.89 15.98
N LYS A 399 -0.50 18.45 16.94
CA LYS A 399 -1.64 17.55 16.73
C LYS A 399 -2.73 18.21 15.88
N THR A 400 -2.99 19.49 16.12
CA THR A 400 -3.88 20.31 15.29
C THR A 400 -3.36 20.37 13.86
N ASP A 401 -2.08 20.71 13.65
CA ASP A 401 -1.46 20.77 12.32
C ASP A 401 -1.51 19.42 11.59
N MET A 402 -1.28 18.31 12.32
CA MET A 402 -1.39 16.95 11.78
C MET A 402 -2.83 16.65 11.35
N ASN A 403 -3.81 16.99 12.18
CA ASN A 403 -5.22 16.77 11.89
C ASN A 403 -5.68 17.60 10.68
N ASP A 404 -5.31 18.87 10.61
CA ASP A 404 -5.65 19.76 9.50
C ASP A 404 -5.09 19.21 8.19
N ALA A 405 -3.80 18.84 8.17
CA ALA A 405 -3.21 18.22 6.98
C ALA A 405 -3.91 16.92 6.58
N LEU A 406 -4.23 16.03 7.53
CA LEU A 406 -4.92 14.76 7.24
C LEU A 406 -6.35 14.98 6.71
N THR A 407 -7.09 15.94 7.26
CA THR A 407 -8.46 16.29 6.84
C THR A 407 -8.51 17.03 5.50
N GLU A 408 -7.42 17.67 5.10
CA GLU A 408 -7.20 18.26 3.76
C GLU A 408 -6.65 17.25 2.73
N GLY A 409 -6.54 15.97 3.10
CA GLY A 409 -6.06 14.91 2.20
C GLY A 409 -4.54 14.82 2.10
N GLY A 410 -3.84 15.58 2.93
CA GLY A 410 -2.43 15.41 3.21
C GLY A 410 -2.11 14.12 3.96
N ALA A 411 -0.84 13.97 4.30
CA ALA A 411 -0.31 12.81 5.01
C ALA A 411 0.58 13.25 6.17
N VAL A 412 0.80 12.36 7.12
CA VAL A 412 1.67 12.63 8.28
C VAL A 412 2.54 11.41 8.56
N MET A 413 3.83 11.67 8.77
CA MET A 413 4.78 10.70 9.32
C MET A 413 5.30 11.22 10.66
N MET A 414 5.40 10.36 11.67
CA MET A 414 5.91 10.75 12.98
C MET A 414 7.20 10.01 13.34
N SER A 415 8.17 10.75 13.82
CA SER A 415 9.44 10.24 14.32
C SER A 415 9.40 9.97 15.82
N LEU A 416 9.78 8.76 16.20
CA LEU A 416 9.73 8.22 17.55
C LEU A 416 11.12 7.81 18.03
N ARG A 417 11.47 8.15 19.26
CA ARG A 417 12.70 7.68 19.91
C ARG A 417 12.48 6.32 20.55
N HIS A 418 13.03 5.27 19.93
CA HIS A 418 12.70 3.90 20.30
C HIS A 418 13.81 3.12 21.05
N LYS A 419 15.00 3.71 21.25
CA LYS A 419 16.16 3.05 21.87
C LYS A 419 16.55 3.58 23.25
N GLY A 420 15.60 3.73 24.18
CA GLY A 420 15.86 3.95 25.62
C GLY A 420 16.94 5.00 25.93
N THR A 421 17.71 4.85 27.00
CA THR A 421 18.87 5.73 27.29
C THR A 421 20.10 5.43 26.43
N ARG A 422 20.07 4.35 25.63
CA ARG A 422 21.25 3.81 24.93
C ARG A 422 21.55 4.48 23.60
N SER A 423 20.57 5.12 22.97
CA SER A 423 20.75 5.74 21.66
C SER A 423 19.70 6.82 21.39
N ASN A 424 20.05 7.76 20.51
CA ASN A 424 19.13 8.73 19.90
C ASN A 424 18.53 8.24 18.58
N ALA A 425 18.68 6.95 18.27
CA ALA A 425 18.04 6.33 17.11
C ALA A 425 16.52 6.57 17.14
N THR A 426 16.00 6.87 15.95
CA THR A 426 14.59 7.14 15.74
C THR A 426 13.99 6.12 14.81
N HIS A 427 12.69 5.95 14.95
CA HIS A 427 11.82 5.14 14.11
C HIS A 427 10.74 6.03 13.52
N ILE A 428 10.18 5.66 12.38
CA ILE A 428 9.18 6.47 11.67
C ILE A 428 7.93 5.66 11.45
N VAL A 429 6.79 6.21 11.86
CA VAL A 429 5.45 5.64 11.68
C VAL A 429 4.62 6.53 10.76
N SER A 430 3.58 5.97 10.15
CA SER A 430 2.54 6.76 9.47
C SER A 430 1.41 7.06 10.44
N VAL A 431 0.87 8.28 10.41
CA VAL A 431 -0.31 8.67 11.21
C VAL A 431 -1.53 8.65 10.30
N GLN A 432 -2.52 7.81 10.63
CA GLN A 432 -3.78 7.72 9.90
C GLN A 432 -4.74 8.83 10.32
N ASP A 433 -4.85 9.06 11.63
CA ASP A 433 -5.87 9.93 12.22
C ASP A 433 -5.34 10.60 13.48
N ALA A 434 -5.49 11.93 13.54
CA ALA A 434 -5.09 12.78 14.65
C ALA A 434 -6.29 13.49 15.31
N SER A 435 -7.52 13.18 14.89
CA SER A 435 -8.75 13.79 15.40
C SER A 435 -9.21 13.22 16.75
N ARG A 436 -8.64 12.10 17.19
CA ARG A 436 -9.04 11.42 18.41
C ARG A 436 -8.68 12.23 19.65
N GLU A 437 -9.56 12.22 20.64
CA GLU A 437 -9.29 12.88 21.93
C GLU A 437 -8.23 12.16 22.77
N ASP A 438 -8.05 10.85 22.59
CA ASP A 438 -7.19 10.00 23.41
C ASP A 438 -5.80 9.73 22.80
N GLY A 439 -5.51 10.23 21.60
CA GLY A 439 -4.27 9.91 20.92
C GLY A 439 -4.27 10.10 19.41
N LEU A 440 -3.44 9.27 18.76
CA LEU A 440 -3.32 9.13 17.32
C LEU A 440 -3.64 7.68 16.93
N THR A 441 -4.27 7.48 15.77
CA THR A 441 -4.26 6.17 15.08
C THR A 441 -3.05 6.13 14.16
N ILE A 442 -2.20 5.11 14.30
CA ILE A 442 -0.96 4.98 13.51
C ILE A 442 -0.83 3.63 12.82
N ASP A 443 -0.09 3.61 11.72
CA ASP A 443 0.51 2.41 11.14
C ASP A 443 2.01 2.39 11.45
N ASP A 444 2.44 1.36 12.17
CA ASP A 444 3.85 1.14 12.49
C ASP A 444 4.41 -0.07 11.69
N PRO A 445 5.38 0.17 10.77
CA PRO A 445 6.05 -0.91 10.05
C PRO A 445 6.84 -1.89 10.93
N TYR A 446 7.16 -1.54 12.18
CA TYR A 446 7.89 -2.38 13.15
C TYR A 446 6.96 -3.28 13.99
N GLY A 447 5.65 -3.01 13.98
CA GLY A 447 4.68 -3.62 14.87
C GLY A 447 4.39 -2.78 16.11
N TRP A 448 3.62 -3.33 17.05
CA TRP A 448 3.19 -2.60 18.24
C TRP A 448 4.35 -2.10 19.12
N ILE A 449 4.18 -0.92 19.71
CA ILE A 449 5.07 -0.41 20.75
C ILE A 449 4.76 -1.13 22.07
N ASN A 450 5.81 -1.61 22.73
CA ASN A 450 5.72 -2.15 24.08
C ASN A 450 5.17 -1.07 25.03
N PRO A 451 4.01 -1.30 25.69
CA PRO A 451 3.38 -0.29 26.55
C PRO A 451 4.22 0.08 27.78
N ASP A 452 5.14 -0.80 28.18
CA ASP A 452 6.07 -0.57 29.30
C ASP A 452 7.35 0.19 28.88
N TYR A 453 7.52 0.48 27.59
CA TYR A 453 8.69 1.21 27.11
C TYR A 453 8.76 2.61 27.70
N ARG A 454 9.95 3.00 28.16
CA ARG A 454 10.25 4.34 28.66
C ARG A 454 11.61 4.76 28.13
N LYS A 455 11.70 5.89 27.44
CA LYS A 455 12.99 6.40 26.89
C LYS A 455 14.03 6.65 27.98
N ASN A 456 13.62 7.12 29.15
CA ASN A 456 14.54 7.39 30.26
C ASN A 456 15.03 6.11 30.96
N LYS A 457 14.62 4.92 30.51
CA LYS A 457 15.13 3.63 30.96
C LYS A 457 15.89 2.93 29.83
N GLY A 458 16.75 1.97 30.18
CA GLY A 458 17.32 1.06 29.19
C GLY A 458 16.22 0.18 28.59
N GLY A 459 16.18 0.04 27.27
CA GLY A 459 15.14 -0.73 26.59
C GLY A 459 15.04 -0.42 25.11
N ASP A 460 14.17 -1.16 24.43
CA ASP A 460 13.81 -1.00 23.02
C ASP A 460 12.28 -1.04 22.94
N ALA A 461 11.69 -0.06 22.26
CA ALA A 461 10.23 0.08 22.19
C ALA A 461 9.56 -1.14 21.53
N PHE A 462 10.31 -1.92 20.77
CA PHE A 462 9.79 -3.08 20.02
C PHE A 462 10.30 -4.41 20.55
N ALA A 463 11.05 -4.43 21.65
CA ALA A 463 11.48 -5.67 22.29
C ALA A 463 10.42 -6.20 23.25
N THR A 464 10.32 -7.53 23.35
CA THR A 464 9.55 -8.20 24.39
C THR A 464 9.97 -7.70 25.77
N LYS A 465 9.01 -7.51 26.68
CA LYS A 465 9.23 -7.06 28.07
C LYS A 465 10.39 -7.84 28.73
N GLY A 466 11.33 -7.11 29.33
CA GLY A 466 12.51 -7.69 29.98
C GLY A 466 13.66 -8.06 29.04
N THR A 467 13.48 -7.94 27.73
CA THR A 467 14.53 -8.18 26.72
C THR A 467 14.98 -6.87 26.08
N THR A 468 16.20 -6.85 25.54
CA THR A 468 16.71 -5.69 24.79
C THR A 468 17.05 -6.03 23.33
N ARG A 469 16.75 -7.26 22.90
CA ARG A 469 17.22 -7.84 21.62
C ARG A 469 16.27 -8.81 20.95
N ASP A 470 15.14 -9.17 21.57
CA ASP A 470 14.28 -10.21 20.99
C ASP A 470 13.43 -9.61 19.85
N ARG A 471 13.96 -9.70 18.63
CA ARG A 471 13.40 -9.14 17.40
C ARG A 471 12.89 -10.23 16.44
N LYS A 472 12.41 -11.37 16.97
CA LYS A 472 12.09 -12.56 16.15
C LYS A 472 11.10 -12.29 15.01
N ASN A 473 10.20 -11.32 15.17
CA ASN A 473 9.23 -10.91 14.14
C ASN A 473 9.79 -9.86 13.14
N GLN A 474 11.04 -9.44 13.32
CA GLN A 474 11.75 -8.45 12.49
C GLN A 474 13.06 -9.05 11.95
N ALA A 475 13.21 -10.38 12.05
CA ALA A 475 14.37 -11.08 11.51
C ALA A 475 14.22 -11.16 9.99
N ASN A 476 15.33 -11.01 9.26
CA ASN A 476 15.39 -11.36 7.85
C ASN A 476 14.89 -12.80 7.68
N LEU A 477 13.69 -12.97 7.14
CA LEU A 477 13.24 -14.30 6.74
C LEU A 477 14.19 -14.80 5.64
N LYS A 478 14.40 -16.12 5.61
CA LYS A 478 15.24 -16.75 4.60
C LYS A 478 14.52 -16.97 3.27
N ASP A 479 13.23 -16.64 3.23
CA ASP A 479 12.45 -16.70 1.99
C ASP A 479 12.92 -15.58 1.06
N LYS A 480 13.19 -15.95 -0.20
CA LYS A 480 13.74 -15.06 -1.21
C LYS A 480 12.66 -14.43 -2.08
N GLU A 481 11.41 -14.84 -1.90
CA GLU A 481 10.25 -14.35 -2.64
C GLU A 481 9.36 -13.40 -1.82
N ASP A 482 9.69 -13.16 -0.54
CA ASP A 482 8.81 -12.37 0.34
C ASP A 482 8.75 -10.87 0.03
N TRP A 483 9.67 -10.38 -0.81
CA TRP A 483 9.68 -9.00 -1.31
C TRP A 483 8.63 -8.71 -2.37
N LYS A 484 7.95 -9.74 -2.86
CA LYS A 484 6.94 -9.60 -3.90
C LYS A 484 5.62 -9.12 -3.32
N VAL A 485 4.93 -8.27 -4.08
CA VAL A 485 3.61 -7.70 -3.76
C VAL A 485 2.60 -8.72 -3.25
N ALA A 486 2.52 -9.89 -3.90
CA ALA A 486 1.58 -10.95 -3.52
C ALA A 486 1.76 -11.45 -2.07
N ARG A 487 3.00 -11.40 -1.54
CA ARG A 487 3.28 -11.73 -0.13
C ARG A 487 2.85 -10.59 0.78
N ALA A 488 3.27 -9.37 0.47
CA ALA A 488 3.00 -8.17 1.28
C ALA A 488 1.51 -7.79 1.40
N GLN A 489 0.68 -8.15 0.41
CA GLN A 489 -0.77 -7.97 0.49
C GLN A 489 -1.43 -8.97 1.46
N ASN A 490 -0.75 -10.08 1.78
CA ASN A 490 -1.22 -11.09 2.72
C ASN A 490 -0.22 -11.37 3.85
N PRO A 491 0.11 -10.36 4.67
CA PRO A 491 1.06 -10.53 5.77
C PRO A 491 0.44 -11.36 6.88
N ASP A 492 1.27 -12.12 7.58
CA ASP A 492 0.85 -13.01 8.66
C ASP A 492 0.38 -12.19 9.87
N ALA A 493 -0.41 -12.78 10.77
CA ALA A 493 -1.03 -12.06 11.90
C ALA A 493 -0.01 -11.36 12.82
N ASN A 494 1.23 -11.85 12.90
CA ASN A 494 2.29 -11.21 13.69
C ASN A 494 2.85 -9.94 13.03
N GLU A 495 2.84 -9.87 11.71
CA GLU A 495 3.33 -8.74 10.92
C GLU A 495 2.31 -7.60 10.91
N ARG A 496 1.02 -7.92 11.08
CA ARG A 496 -0.08 -6.94 11.20
C ARG A 496 -0.18 -6.23 12.55
N LYS A 497 0.71 -6.51 13.51
CA LYS A 497 0.60 -5.95 14.87
C LYS A 497 0.74 -4.43 14.93
N GLY A 498 1.28 -3.80 13.89
CA GLY A 498 1.40 -2.35 13.81
C GLY A 498 0.29 -1.69 13.01
N GLU A 499 -0.70 -2.44 12.52
CA GLU A 499 -1.81 -1.91 11.73
C GLU A 499 -2.83 -1.18 12.63
N SER A 500 -3.13 0.08 12.31
CA SER A 500 -4.22 0.89 12.91
C SER A 500 -4.34 0.82 14.44
N TYR A 501 -3.23 0.89 15.19
CA TYR A 501 -3.32 0.90 16.65
C TYR A 501 -3.21 2.32 17.23
N THR A 502 -3.73 2.48 18.44
CA THR A 502 -3.76 3.77 19.14
C THR A 502 -2.45 4.03 19.88
N MET A 503 -1.83 5.16 19.60
CA MET A 503 -0.78 5.76 20.42
C MET A 503 -1.38 6.89 21.25
N SER A 504 -1.20 6.89 22.57
CA SER A 504 -1.77 7.95 23.39
C SER A 504 -1.06 9.29 23.21
N ASP A 505 -1.75 10.39 23.52
CA ASP A 505 -1.16 11.74 23.49
C ASP A 505 0.04 11.86 24.44
N ASP A 506 -0.05 11.25 25.63
CA ASP A 506 1.06 11.17 26.59
C ASP A 506 2.32 10.54 25.98
N GLN A 507 2.15 9.54 25.11
CA GLN A 507 3.27 8.92 24.40
C GLN A 507 3.74 9.84 23.27
N ALA A 508 2.84 10.22 22.37
CA ALA A 508 3.16 10.98 21.16
C ALA A 508 3.76 12.36 21.46
N GLY A 509 3.19 13.09 22.41
CA GLY A 509 3.63 14.42 22.83
C GLY A 509 4.81 14.43 23.80
N SER A 510 5.21 13.28 24.33
CA SER A 510 6.36 13.21 25.24
C SER A 510 7.63 13.65 24.50
N LYS A 511 8.34 14.66 25.02
CA LYS A 511 9.67 15.08 24.53
C LYS A 511 10.73 13.97 24.60
N ASN A 512 10.44 12.92 25.38
CA ASN A 512 11.29 11.75 25.52
C ASN A 512 10.95 10.68 24.46
N PHE A 513 9.79 10.75 23.80
CA PHE A 513 9.36 9.76 22.83
C PHE A 513 9.13 10.38 21.45
N GLY A 514 8.18 11.29 21.30
CA GLY A 514 7.99 12.08 20.09
C GLY A 514 9.22 12.93 19.76
N ASN A 515 9.68 12.88 18.52
CA ASN A 515 10.82 13.63 18.04
C ASN A 515 10.40 14.76 17.08
N TYR A 516 9.71 14.42 15.99
CA TYR A 516 9.13 15.37 15.06
C TYR A 516 7.95 14.75 14.32
N ALA A 517 7.04 15.59 13.84
CA ALA A 517 6.08 15.25 12.79
C ALA A 517 6.60 15.79 11.45
N LEU A 518 6.48 15.00 10.40
CA LEU A 518 6.68 15.39 9.02
C LEU A 518 5.30 15.42 8.37
N ILE A 519 4.83 16.63 8.07
CA ILE A 519 3.47 16.91 7.63
C ILE A 519 3.51 17.22 6.14
N PHE A 520 2.70 16.49 5.39
CA PHE A 520 2.57 16.64 3.94
C PHE A 520 1.25 17.32 3.62
N ARG A 521 1.30 18.37 2.82
CA ARG A 521 0.10 19.07 2.32
C ARG A 521 0.01 18.90 0.81
N ARG A 522 -1.18 18.59 0.31
CA ARG A 522 -1.42 18.51 -1.14
C ARG A 522 -1.18 19.88 -1.77
N ALA A 523 -0.85 19.90 -3.06
CA ALA A 523 -0.77 21.16 -3.77
C ALA A 523 -2.14 21.87 -3.70
N ALA A 524 -2.14 23.14 -3.28
CA ALA A 524 -3.35 23.92 -3.29
C ALA A 524 -3.81 24.10 -4.75
N PRO A 525 -5.09 23.91 -5.07
CA PRO A 525 -5.58 24.22 -6.41
C PRO A 525 -5.28 25.70 -6.68
N LYS A 526 -4.58 25.99 -7.79
CA LYS A 526 -4.45 27.37 -8.26
C LYS A 526 -5.85 27.92 -8.47
N VAL A 527 -6.24 28.93 -7.68
CA VAL A 527 -7.41 29.74 -8.01
C VAL A 527 -7.10 30.36 -9.37
N PRO A 528 -7.92 30.14 -10.41
CA PRO A 528 -7.71 30.78 -11.69
C PRO A 528 -7.57 32.28 -11.49
N GLU A 529 -6.54 32.87 -12.08
CA GLU A 529 -6.27 34.31 -12.04
C GLU A 529 -7.27 35.04 -12.97
N GLU A 530 -8.56 34.96 -12.65
CA GLU A 530 -9.70 35.65 -13.25
C GLU A 530 -10.89 35.46 -12.28
N ALA A 531 -11.47 36.43 -11.60
CA ALA A 531 -11.36 37.88 -11.67
C ALA A 531 -11.41 38.44 -10.24
N ALA A 532 -10.38 39.17 -9.83
CA ALA A 532 -10.56 40.18 -8.80
C ALA A 532 -11.46 41.29 -9.39
N PRO A 533 -12.46 41.79 -8.63
CA PRO A 533 -13.40 42.80 -9.12
C PRO A 533 -12.72 44.11 -9.53
#